data_AF-A0A8A2GJK0-F1
#
_entry.id   AF-A0A8A2GJK0-F1
#
_cell.length_a   1.000
_cell.length_b   1.000
_cell.length_c   1.000
_cell.angle_alpha   90.00
_cell.angle_beta   90.00
_cell.angle_gamma   90.00
#
_symmetry.space_group_name_H-M   'P 1'
#
loop_
_entity.id
_entity.type
_entity.pdbx_description
1 polymer ?
#
loop_
_entity_poly.entity_id
_entity_poly.type
_entity_poly.pdbx_seq_one_letter_code
_entity_poly.pdbx_strand_id
1 'polypeptide(L)'
;MRFSKLATIIYAARFLSAAFSYKTAHIEEGSKGFICHGDFFSEANYRDDKIRALKVLKHSHNTPFDVEMLQDIFVSEKPENFMMYDNSDAKGHYLFLLPSLTKVYPKNSYDLRHEYHLLLDDSGRTCALMLWKIKITPKGKSSEEPTYEICSVHS
;
A
#
# COMPACT_ATOMS: atom_id res chain seq x y z
N MET A 1 -6.09 34.64 35.81
CA MET A 1 -6.81 34.23 34.58
C MET A 1 -6.51 32.76 34.34
N ARG A 2 -7.54 31.91 34.42
CA ARG A 2 -7.44 30.46 34.19
C ARG A 2 -7.64 30.23 32.69
N PHE A 3 -6.60 29.76 31.99
CA PHE A 3 -6.77 29.26 30.63
C PHE A 3 -7.37 27.86 30.73
N SER A 4 -8.66 27.76 30.42
CA SER A 4 -9.34 26.50 30.19
C SER A 4 -8.62 25.77 29.06
N LYS A 5 -8.05 24.60 29.36
CA LYS A 5 -7.55 23.65 28.37
C LYS A 5 -8.75 23.21 27.52
N LEU A 6 -8.94 23.85 26.38
CA LEU A 6 -9.76 23.33 25.29
C LEU A 6 -9.13 22.00 24.86
N ALA A 7 -9.77 20.91 25.26
CA ALA A 7 -9.45 19.59 24.75
C ALA A 7 -9.85 19.55 23.27
N THR A 8 -8.88 19.79 22.39
CA THR A 8 -9.04 19.53 20.97
C THR A 8 -9.03 18.01 20.80
N ILE A 9 -10.21 17.39 20.81
CA ILE A 9 -10.37 15.99 20.38
C ILE A 9 -10.24 16.01 18.86
N ILE A 10 -9.01 15.81 18.39
CA ILE A 10 -8.71 15.65 16.97
C ILE A 10 -9.25 14.29 16.54
N TYR A 11 -10.39 14.28 15.86
CA TYR A 11 -10.90 13.11 15.14
C TYR A 11 -9.88 12.72 14.06
N ALA A 12 -9.01 11.74 14.35
CA ALA A 12 -7.98 11.25 13.43
C ALA A 12 -8.54 10.68 12.11
N ALA A 13 -9.84 10.39 12.04
CA ALA A 13 -10.52 9.90 10.83
C ALA A 13 -10.63 10.94 9.69
N ARG A 14 -10.29 12.22 9.91
CA ARG A 14 -10.44 13.29 8.89
C ARG A 14 -9.12 13.83 8.32
N PHE A 15 -7.97 13.39 8.81
CA PHE A 15 -6.68 13.93 8.35
C PHE A 15 -6.13 13.23 7.09
N LEU A 16 -6.59 12.01 6.79
CA LEU A 16 -6.28 11.37 5.51
C LEU A 16 -6.84 12.20 4.34
N SER A 17 -8.11 12.60 4.42
CA SER A 17 -8.77 13.35 3.34
C SER A 17 -8.14 14.71 2.97
N ALA A 18 -7.34 15.32 3.85
CA ALA A 18 -6.70 16.60 3.59
C ALA A 18 -5.24 16.45 3.08
N ALA A 19 -4.54 15.39 3.48
CA ALA A 19 -3.21 15.06 2.96
C ALA A 19 -3.28 14.41 1.56
N PHE A 20 -4.34 13.63 1.29
CA PHE A 20 -4.57 12.93 0.04
C PHE A 20 -5.50 13.74 -0.90
N SER A 21 -5.01 14.86 -1.42
CA SER A 21 -5.76 15.70 -2.37
C SER A 21 -5.78 15.13 -3.80
N TYR A 22 -5.98 13.83 -4.00
CA TYR A 22 -5.82 13.24 -5.34
C TYR A 22 -6.85 12.16 -5.66
N LYS A 23 -8.07 12.63 -5.95
CA LYS A 23 -9.17 11.80 -6.42
C LYS A 23 -8.99 11.49 -7.90
N THR A 24 -8.59 10.27 -8.26
CA THR A 24 -8.92 9.77 -9.61
C THR A 24 -10.41 9.45 -9.61
N ALA A 25 -11.14 9.88 -10.64
CA ALA A 25 -12.57 9.58 -10.75
C ALA A 25 -12.82 8.07 -10.61
N HIS A 26 -14.01 7.70 -10.13
CA HIS A 26 -14.54 6.33 -10.05
C HIS A 26 -14.58 5.68 -11.46
N ILE A 27 -13.42 5.30 -11.99
CA ILE A 27 -13.28 4.43 -13.15
C ILE A 27 -13.23 3.00 -12.60
N GLU A 28 -13.89 2.06 -13.28
CA GLU A 28 -14.03 0.67 -12.87
C GLU A 28 -12.68 0.04 -12.47
N GLU A 29 -12.66 -0.67 -11.33
CA GLU A 29 -11.44 -1.27 -10.77
C GLU A 29 -10.72 -2.19 -11.77
N GLY A 30 -11.46 -2.83 -12.67
CA GLY A 30 -10.92 -3.75 -13.68
C GLY A 30 -10.24 -3.07 -14.87
N SER A 31 -10.44 -1.77 -15.10
CA SER A 31 -9.79 -1.05 -16.20
C SER A 31 -8.55 -0.26 -15.74
N LYS A 32 -8.26 -0.23 -14.45
CA LYS A 32 -7.04 0.38 -13.92
C LYS A 32 -5.96 -0.69 -13.67
N GLY A 33 -4.72 -0.29 -13.80
CA GLY A 33 -3.56 -1.09 -13.43
C GLY A 33 -2.51 -0.26 -12.69
N PHE A 34 -1.47 -0.93 -12.24
CA PHE A 34 -0.37 -0.33 -11.51
C PHE A 34 0.90 -0.42 -12.32
N ILE A 35 1.68 0.65 -12.37
CA ILE A 35 3.04 0.63 -12.91
C ILE A 35 4.01 0.68 -11.75
N CYS A 36 4.82 -0.36 -11.58
CA CYS A 36 5.88 -0.42 -10.58
C CYS A 36 7.19 -0.79 -11.26
N HIS A 37 8.26 -0.05 -11.01
CA HIS A 37 9.58 -0.41 -11.56
C HIS A 37 9.57 -0.64 -13.11
N GLY A 38 8.67 0.03 -13.83
CA GLY A 38 8.49 -0.10 -15.28
C GLY A 38 7.58 -1.25 -15.75
N ASP A 39 7.17 -2.14 -14.85
CA ASP A 39 6.23 -3.23 -15.14
C ASP A 39 4.78 -2.79 -14.92
N PHE A 40 3.88 -3.16 -15.83
CA PHE A 40 2.44 -2.94 -15.69
C PHE A 40 1.74 -4.17 -15.11
N PHE A 41 0.93 -3.96 -14.08
CA PHE A 41 0.14 -4.97 -13.39
C PHE A 41 -1.34 -4.62 -13.42
N SER A 42 -2.13 -5.40 -14.17
CA SER A 42 -3.60 -5.36 -14.14
C SER A 42 -4.16 -6.28 -13.06
N GLU A 43 -5.45 -6.17 -12.75
CA GLU A 43 -6.14 -7.07 -11.81
C GLU A 43 -5.95 -8.54 -12.17
N ALA A 44 -5.94 -8.88 -13.45
CA ALA A 44 -5.72 -10.24 -13.92
C ALA A 44 -4.37 -10.83 -13.47
N ASN A 45 -3.34 -9.99 -13.27
CA ASN A 45 -2.02 -10.45 -12.82
C ASN A 45 -2.02 -10.88 -11.35
N TYR A 46 -2.88 -10.30 -10.51
CA TYR A 46 -2.90 -10.55 -9.06
C TYR A 46 -4.24 -11.07 -8.53
N ARG A 47 -5.20 -11.40 -9.40
CA ARG A 47 -6.57 -11.81 -9.05
C ARG A 47 -6.62 -12.95 -8.03
N ASP A 48 -5.86 -14.02 -8.26
CA ASP A 48 -5.88 -15.18 -7.37
C ASP A 48 -5.32 -14.84 -5.98
N ASP A 49 -4.31 -13.99 -5.93
CA ASP A 49 -3.70 -13.51 -4.69
C ASP A 49 -4.67 -12.58 -3.95
N LYS A 50 -5.36 -11.68 -4.66
CA LYS A 50 -6.42 -10.83 -4.12
C LYS A 50 -7.57 -11.67 -3.54
N ILE A 51 -8.02 -12.71 -4.23
CA ILE A 51 -9.06 -13.61 -3.71
C ILE A 51 -8.62 -14.25 -2.37
N ARG A 52 -7.35 -14.65 -2.26
CA ARG A 52 -6.81 -15.18 -0.99
C ARG A 52 -6.75 -14.09 0.08
N ALA A 53 -6.27 -12.90 -0.25
CA ALA A 53 -6.25 -11.74 0.64
C ALA A 53 -7.65 -11.41 1.19
N LEU A 54 -8.67 -11.38 0.32
CA LEU A 54 -10.06 -11.12 0.73
C LEU A 54 -10.63 -12.19 1.68
N LYS A 55 -10.24 -13.46 1.49
CA LYS A 55 -10.62 -14.53 2.43
C LYS A 55 -9.99 -14.30 3.80
N VAL A 56 -8.72 -13.90 3.85
CA VAL A 56 -8.02 -13.57 5.11
C VAL A 56 -8.64 -12.33 5.74
N LEU A 57 -8.90 -11.28 4.96
CA LEU A 57 -9.55 -10.05 5.42
C LEU A 57 -10.88 -10.33 6.13
N LYS A 58 -11.70 -11.21 5.55
CA LYS A 58 -13.04 -11.55 6.06
C LYS A 58 -13.05 -12.47 7.29
N HIS A 59 -12.08 -13.37 7.41
CA HIS A 59 -12.13 -14.47 8.41
C HIS A 59 -11.06 -14.37 9.50
N SER A 60 -10.19 -13.36 9.47
CA SER A 60 -9.12 -13.18 10.45
C SER A 60 -9.23 -11.83 11.14
N HIS A 61 -8.75 -11.79 12.39
CA HIS A 61 -8.49 -10.52 13.07
C HIS A 61 -7.22 -9.90 12.48
N ASN A 62 -7.39 -9.16 11.40
CA ASN A 62 -6.29 -8.48 10.73
C ASN A 62 -5.94 -7.20 11.49
N THR A 63 -4.66 -7.00 11.76
CA THR A 63 -4.16 -5.72 12.26
C THR A 63 -4.09 -4.76 11.08
N PRO A 64 -4.74 -3.59 11.15
CA PRO A 64 -4.60 -2.58 10.11
C PRO A 64 -3.14 -2.13 10.03
N PHE A 65 -2.70 -1.81 8.82
CA PHE A 65 -1.42 -1.19 8.59
C PHE A 65 -1.38 0.20 9.23
N ASP A 66 -0.23 0.56 9.77
CA ASP A 66 -0.07 1.81 10.51
C ASP A 66 -0.34 3.01 9.59
N VAL A 67 -1.24 3.88 10.04
CA VAL A 67 -1.72 5.02 9.26
C VAL A 67 -0.66 6.11 9.14
N GLU A 68 0.14 6.33 10.20
CA GLU A 68 1.24 7.30 10.17
C GLU A 68 2.33 6.81 9.23
N MET A 69 2.68 5.52 9.29
CA MET A 69 3.63 4.92 8.35
C MET A 69 3.13 4.99 6.89
N LEU A 70 1.84 4.73 6.66
CA LEU A 70 1.26 4.87 5.33
C LEU A 70 1.36 6.32 4.82
N GLN A 71 1.01 7.30 5.66
CA GLN A 71 1.13 8.72 5.32
C GLN A 71 2.57 9.10 4.99
N ASP A 72 3.53 8.70 5.82
CA ASP A 72 4.95 9.01 5.60
C ASP A 72 5.46 8.44 4.27
N ILE A 73 5.08 7.19 3.93
CA ILE A 73 5.46 6.58 2.64
C ILE A 73 4.85 7.38 1.48
N PHE A 74 3.55 7.70 1.53
CA PHE A 74 2.88 8.45 0.48
C PHE A 74 3.35 9.91 0.33
N VAL A 75 3.77 10.55 1.42
CA VAL A 75 4.35 11.90 1.38
C VAL A 75 5.79 11.87 0.85
N SER A 76 6.55 10.83 1.18
CA SER A 76 7.94 10.67 0.71
C SER A 76 8.05 10.29 -0.76
N GLU A 77 7.09 9.49 -1.25
CA GLU A 77 6.98 9.14 -2.65
C GLU A 77 6.31 10.30 -3.40
N LYS A 78 6.74 10.57 -4.63
CA LYS A 78 6.33 11.77 -5.39
C LYS A 78 4.80 12.00 -5.33
N PRO A 79 4.33 13.25 -5.27
CA PRO A 79 2.90 13.61 -5.15
C PRO A 79 2.01 13.14 -6.31
N GLU A 80 2.57 12.50 -7.34
CA GLU A 80 1.88 11.95 -8.50
C GLU A 80 1.44 10.49 -8.31
N ASN A 81 1.91 9.80 -7.26
CA ASN A 81 1.53 8.43 -6.96
C ASN A 81 0.27 8.43 -6.09
N PHE A 82 -0.86 8.05 -6.70
CA PHE A 82 -2.18 8.16 -6.09
C PHE A 82 -2.68 6.86 -5.48
N MET A 83 -3.49 6.96 -4.42
CA MET A 83 -4.37 5.88 -4.02
C MET A 83 -5.51 5.77 -5.04
N MET A 84 -5.77 4.55 -5.51
CA MET A 84 -6.83 4.23 -6.45
C MET A 84 -8.23 4.40 -5.83
N TYR A 85 -8.36 4.12 -4.54
CA TYR A 85 -9.54 4.39 -3.72
C TYR A 85 -9.14 4.98 -2.37
N ASP A 86 -9.52 6.24 -2.15
CA ASP A 86 -9.60 6.88 -0.84
C ASP A 86 -10.92 7.68 -0.79
N ASN A 87 -12.02 7.00 -0.45
CA ASN A 87 -13.29 7.68 -0.25
C ASN A 87 -13.45 8.17 1.20
N SER A 88 -12.40 8.12 2.03
CA SER A 88 -12.39 8.53 3.44
C SER A 88 -13.39 7.81 4.36
N ASP A 89 -14.14 6.83 3.84
CA ASP A 89 -15.05 5.98 4.60
C ASP A 89 -14.37 4.71 5.11
N ALA A 90 -13.16 4.42 4.62
CA ALA A 90 -12.39 3.26 5.03
C ALA A 90 -12.02 3.35 6.52
N LYS A 91 -12.31 2.28 7.28
CA LYS A 91 -11.99 2.21 8.71
C LYS A 91 -10.57 1.75 8.99
N GLY A 92 -9.94 1.11 8.00
CA GLY A 92 -8.59 0.60 8.08
C GLY A 92 -8.07 0.19 6.71
N HIS A 93 -6.75 0.13 6.60
CA HIS A 93 -6.06 -0.36 5.42
C HIS A 93 -5.21 -1.57 5.81
N TYR A 94 -5.07 -2.54 4.91
CA TYR A 94 -4.46 -3.84 5.19
C TYR A 94 -3.54 -4.20 4.03
N LEU A 95 -2.29 -4.56 4.34
CA LEU A 95 -1.31 -5.00 3.35
C LEU A 95 -1.32 -6.52 3.22
N PHE A 96 -1.38 -6.99 1.98
CA PHE A 96 -1.28 -8.41 1.65
C PHE A 96 -0.16 -8.62 0.63
N LEU A 97 0.78 -9.51 0.95
CA LEU A 97 1.80 -9.93 0.00
C LEU A 97 1.16 -10.64 -1.20
N LEU A 98 1.64 -10.31 -2.40
CA LEU A 98 1.30 -10.95 -3.68
C LEU A 98 2.44 -11.89 -4.08
N PRO A 99 2.48 -13.12 -3.53
CA PRO A 99 3.60 -14.04 -3.76
C PRO A 99 3.78 -14.42 -5.23
N SER A 100 2.71 -14.38 -6.04
CA SER A 100 2.78 -14.66 -7.47
C SER A 100 3.58 -13.62 -8.25
N LEU A 101 3.71 -12.40 -7.71
CA LEU A 101 4.44 -11.29 -8.34
C LEU A 101 5.85 -11.10 -7.79
N THR A 102 6.22 -11.81 -6.71
CA THR A 102 7.54 -11.66 -6.09
C THR A 102 8.66 -12.04 -7.06
N LYS A 103 9.62 -11.14 -7.25
CA LYS A 103 10.79 -11.34 -8.13
C LYS A 103 12.08 -11.32 -7.31
N VAL A 104 13.07 -12.10 -7.72
CA VAL A 104 14.41 -12.10 -7.12
C VAL A 104 15.43 -11.82 -8.20
N TYR A 105 16.25 -10.80 -7.98
CA TYR A 105 17.30 -10.35 -8.88
C TYR A 105 18.66 -10.61 -8.23
N PRO A 106 19.42 -11.63 -8.68
CA PRO A 106 20.72 -11.89 -8.13
C PRO A 106 21.69 -10.73 -8.44
N LYS A 107 22.45 -10.31 -7.44
CA LYS A 107 23.58 -9.37 -7.57
C LYS A 107 24.84 -10.03 -7.02
N ASN A 108 26.00 -9.47 -7.36
CA ASN A 108 27.30 -10.08 -7.04
C ASN A 108 27.51 -10.35 -5.52
N SER A 109 26.89 -9.56 -4.65
CA SER A 109 27.09 -9.64 -3.18
C SER A 109 25.80 -9.83 -2.37
N TYR A 110 24.64 -9.81 -3.01
CA TYR A 110 23.32 -9.98 -2.38
C TYR A 110 22.26 -10.33 -3.43
N ASP A 111 21.12 -10.84 -3.00
CA ASP A 111 19.93 -10.96 -3.83
C ASP A 111 19.00 -9.77 -3.54
N LEU A 112 18.54 -9.09 -4.59
CA LEU A 112 17.51 -8.07 -4.46
C LEU A 112 16.15 -8.71 -4.66
N ARG A 113 15.35 -8.81 -3.59
CA ARG A 113 13.99 -9.31 -3.66
C ARG A 113 13.00 -8.16 -3.79
N HIS A 114 12.13 -8.25 -4.78
CA HIS A 114 11.01 -7.36 -5.00
C HIS A 114 9.75 -8.08 -4.54
N GLU A 115 9.18 -7.65 -3.42
CA GLU A 115 7.92 -8.15 -2.88
C GLU A 115 6.82 -7.12 -3.16
N TYR A 116 5.73 -7.57 -3.80
CA TYR A 116 4.61 -6.70 -4.14
C TYR A 116 3.50 -6.88 -3.11
N HIS A 117 2.99 -5.78 -2.58
CA HIS A 117 1.96 -5.77 -1.55
C HIS A 117 0.74 -5.00 -2.02
N LEU A 118 -0.42 -5.65 -1.95
CA LEU A 118 -1.71 -5.05 -2.24
C LEU A 118 -2.26 -4.41 -0.97
N LEU A 119 -2.55 -3.11 -1.05
CA LEU A 119 -3.23 -2.38 0.00
C LEU A 119 -4.74 -2.46 -0.25
N LEU A 120 -5.46 -3.11 0.66
CA LEU A 120 -6.92 -3.19 0.65
C LEU A 120 -7.50 -2.37 1.79
N ASP A 121 -8.68 -1.79 1.58
CA ASP A 121 -9.46 -1.26 2.70
C ASP A 121 -10.32 -2.34 3.39
N ASP A 122 -11.07 -1.96 4.42
CA ASP A 122 -11.98 -2.86 5.16
C ASP A 122 -13.15 -3.39 4.32
N SER A 123 -13.43 -2.77 3.16
CA SER A 123 -14.42 -3.26 2.19
C SER A 123 -13.80 -4.20 1.13
N GLY A 124 -12.48 -4.41 1.17
CA GLY A 124 -11.75 -5.25 0.22
C GLY A 124 -11.48 -4.58 -1.14
N ARG A 125 -11.61 -3.26 -1.24
CA ARG A 125 -11.29 -2.50 -2.46
C ARG A 125 -9.78 -2.31 -2.57
N THR A 126 -9.25 -2.37 -3.79
CA THR A 126 -7.81 -2.15 -4.02
C THR A 126 -7.45 -0.68 -3.93
N CYS A 127 -6.77 -0.27 -2.86
CA CYS A 127 -6.36 1.11 -2.65
C CYS A 127 -5.02 1.45 -3.32
N ALA A 128 -4.04 0.55 -3.27
CA ALA A 128 -2.72 0.77 -3.86
C ALA A 128 -1.98 -0.56 -4.08
N LEU A 129 -0.93 -0.50 -4.90
CA LEU A 129 0.09 -1.53 -5.00
C LEU A 129 1.43 -0.93 -4.53
N MET A 130 2.13 -1.63 -3.64
CA MET A 130 3.39 -1.19 -3.07
C MET A 130 4.48 -2.21 -3.39
N LEU A 131 5.67 -1.73 -3.73
CA LEU A 131 6.84 -2.56 -3.98
C LEU A 131 7.83 -2.40 -2.81
N TRP A 132 8.16 -3.51 -2.18
CA TRP A 132 9.18 -3.62 -1.15
C TRP A 132 10.45 -4.19 -1.79
N LYS A 133 11.55 -3.45 -1.69
CA LYS A 133 12.86 -3.85 -2.19
C LYS A 133 13.73 -4.26 -1.01
N ILE A 134 13.96 -5.55 -0.91
CA ILE A 134 14.65 -6.18 0.23
C ILE A 134 15.98 -6.71 -0.26
N LYS A 135 17.08 -6.25 0.34
CA LYS A 135 18.42 -6.80 0.09
C LYS A 135 18.65 -8.01 0.98
N ILE A 136 18.86 -9.17 0.38
CA ILE A 136 19.05 -10.43 1.08
C ILE A 136 20.51 -10.86 0.91
N THR A 137 21.22 -10.99 2.01
CA THR A 137 22.59 -11.52 2.01
C THR A 137 22.60 -12.99 1.57
N PRO A 138 23.75 -13.53 1.12
CA PRO A 138 23.90 -14.95 0.82
C PRO A 138 23.57 -15.89 2.00
N LYS A 139 23.54 -15.37 3.23
CA LYS A 139 23.13 -16.08 4.44
C LYS A 139 21.61 -16.07 4.67
N GLY A 140 20.82 -15.56 3.73
CA GLY A 140 19.36 -15.48 3.79
C GLY A 140 18.81 -14.38 4.72
N LYS A 141 19.67 -13.52 5.27
CA LYS A 141 19.26 -12.41 6.16
C LYS A 141 19.06 -11.13 5.36
N SER A 142 18.02 -10.36 5.71
CA SER A 142 17.92 -8.96 5.24
C SER A 142 19.15 -8.21 5.72
N SER A 143 19.86 -7.54 4.81
CA SER A 143 21.06 -6.78 5.15
C SER A 143 20.77 -5.38 5.67
N GLU A 144 19.61 -4.83 5.30
CA GLU A 144 19.21 -3.44 5.52
C GLU A 144 17.68 -3.36 5.72
N GLU A 145 17.20 -2.20 6.19
CA GLU A 145 15.77 -1.87 6.16
C GLU A 145 15.26 -1.87 4.70
N PRO A 146 14.07 -2.44 4.41
CA PRO A 146 13.49 -2.41 3.08
C PRO A 146 13.29 -0.98 2.60
N THR A 147 13.47 -0.76 1.29
CA THR A 147 12.98 0.46 0.65
C THR A 147 11.61 0.20 0.03
N TYR A 148 10.76 1.23 0.05
CA TYR A 148 9.38 1.15 -0.40
C TYR A 148 9.18 2.03 -1.63
N GLU A 149 8.33 1.60 -2.55
CA GLU A 149 7.88 2.37 -3.70
C GLU A 149 6.36 2.20 -3.80
N ILE A 150 5.64 3.30 -4.00
CA ILE A 150 4.22 3.24 -4.34
C ILE A 150 4.11 3.20 -5.86
N CYS A 151 3.41 2.19 -6.36
CA CYS A 151 3.19 2.06 -7.79
C CYS A 151 2.22 3.11 -8.30
N SER A 152 2.51 3.70 -9.46
CA SER A 152 1.62 4.68 -10.06
C SER A 152 0.37 4.00 -10.62
N VAL A 153 -0.77 4.66 -10.50
CA VAL A 153 -2.04 4.17 -11.06
C VAL A 153 -2.12 4.59 -12.52
N HIS A 154 -2.43 3.64 -13.39
CA HIS A 154 -2.64 3.85 -14.81
C HIS A 154 -4.06 3.41 -15.20
N SER A 155 -4.70 4.17 -16.11
CA SER A 155 -6.07 3.96 -16.58
C SER A 155 -6.14 4.00 -18.10
#